data_AF-A0A0R2P6B5-F1
#
_entry.id   AF-A0A0R2P6B5-F1
#
_cell.length_a   1.000
_cell.length_b   1.000
_cell.length_c   1.000
_cell.angle_alpha   90.00
_cell.angle_beta   90.00
_cell.angle_gamma   90.00
#
_symmetry.space_group_name_H-M   'P 1'
#
loop_
_entity.id
_entity.type
_entity.pdbx_description
1 polymer ?
#
loop_
_entity_poly.entity_id
_entity_poly.type
_entity_poly.pdbx_seq_one_letter_code
_entity_poly.pdbx_strand_id
1 'polypeptide(L)' 'MVGINVPIPVPVSYYSFGGWKASLFGDQHMYGPEGINFFTRGKVVTSRWPDPRTSSVNLGFPQNR' A
#
# COMPACT_ATOMS: atom_id res chain seq x y z
N MET A 1 8.72 12.76 -18.12
CA MET A 1 8.94 14.09 -17.51
C MET A 1 8.87 15.16 -18.59
N VAL A 2 8.23 16.29 -18.31
CA VAL A 2 8.09 17.41 -19.24
C VAL A 2 8.32 18.71 -18.47
N GLY A 3 9.17 19.59 -19.00
CA GLY A 3 9.41 20.93 -18.46
C GLY A 3 9.18 21.99 -19.53
N ILE A 4 8.54 23.09 -19.16
CA ILE A 4 8.33 24.27 -20.03
C ILE A 4 9.15 25.41 -19.45
N ASN A 5 10.11 25.95 -20.21
CA ASN A 5 11.08 26.95 -19.75
C ASN A 5 11.93 26.51 -18.55
N VAL A 6 12.10 25.19 -18.36
CA VAL A 6 12.88 24.59 -17.26
C VAL A 6 13.82 23.52 -17.83
N PRO A 7 15.15 23.65 -17.66
CA PRO A 7 16.12 22.71 -18.24
C PRO A 7 16.19 21.37 -17.51
N ILE A 8 15.83 21.33 -16.22
CA ILE A 8 15.87 20.14 -15.38
C ILE A 8 14.47 19.94 -14.76
N PRO A 9 13.57 19.17 -15.42
CA PRO A 9 12.21 18.97 -14.95
C PRO A 9 12.12 17.84 -13.92
N VAL A 10 12.79 18.00 -12.78
CA VAL A 10 12.75 17.03 -11.67
C VAL A 10 11.52 17.32 -10.79
N PRO A 11 10.59 16.36 -10.62
CA PRO A 11 9.45 16.52 -9.73
C PRO A 11 9.91 16.63 -8.27
N VAL A 12 9.23 17.48 -7.49
CA VAL A 12 9.42 17.55 -6.03
C VAL A 12 8.89 16.28 -5.36
N SER A 13 9.31 16.00 -4.12
CA SER A 13 9.11 14.72 -3.41
C SER A 13 7.68 14.19 -3.32
N TYR A 14 6.68 15.05 -3.44
CA TYR A 14 5.26 14.67 -3.42
C TYR A 14 4.77 14.11 -4.78
N TYR A 15 5.52 14.32 -5.86
CA TYR A 15 5.26 13.75 -7.18
C TYR A 15 6.23 12.61 -7.47
N SER A 16 5.83 11.70 -8.35
CA SER A 16 6.65 10.56 -8.72
C SER A 16 7.59 10.88 -9.90
N PHE A 17 8.85 10.46 -9.77
CA PHE A 17 9.92 10.61 -10.75
C PHE A 17 10.15 9.31 -11.52
N GLY A 18 10.25 9.41 -12.85
CA GLY A 18 10.59 8.28 -13.71
C GLY A 18 10.62 8.67 -15.19
N GLY A 19 10.77 7.68 -16.05
CA GLY A 19 11.00 7.86 -17.49
C GLY A 19 10.26 6.83 -18.33
N TRP A 20 10.38 6.96 -19.65
CA TRP A 20 9.77 6.06 -20.62
C TRP A 20 10.85 5.28 -21.37
N LYS A 21 10.52 4.09 -21.90
CA LYS A 21 11.47 3.18 -22.59
C LYS A 21 12.60 2.71 -21.65
N ALA A 22 13.86 2.84 -22.03
CA ALA A 22 15.01 2.41 -21.24
C ALA A 22 15.37 3.36 -20.08
N SER A 23 14.55 4.37 -19.79
CA SER A 23 14.80 5.37 -18.75
C SER A 23 14.15 5.04 -17.39
N LEU A 24 13.43 3.92 -17.29
CA LEU A 24 12.91 3.35 -16.05
C LEU A 24 12.77 1.84 -16.24
N PHE A 25 13.11 1.07 -15.20
CA PHE A 25 12.85 -0.36 -15.15
C PHE A 25 11.79 -0.63 -14.08
N GLY A 26 10.81 -1.47 -14.42
CA GLY A 26 9.66 -1.72 -13.56
C GLY A 26 8.47 -0.81 -13.88
N ASP A 27 7.41 -0.98 -13.11
CA ASP A 27 6.12 -0.29 -13.22
C ASP A 27 6.02 0.92 -12.28
N GLN A 28 6.57 0.80 -11.07
CA GLN A 28 6.55 1.84 -10.04
C GLN A 28 7.62 2.91 -10.25
N HIS A 29 7.26 4.15 -9.97
CA HIS A 29 8.14 5.33 -10.05
C HIS A 29 8.74 5.69 -8.69
N MET A 30 9.82 6.49 -8.68
CA MET A 30 10.48 6.90 -7.43
C MET A 30 9.74 8.09 -6.78
N TYR A 31 9.69 8.12 -5.45
CA TYR A 31 8.98 9.14 -4.65
C TYR A 31 7.45 9.22 -4.88
N GLY A 32 6.80 10.11 -4.14
CA GLY A 32 5.36 10.33 -4.21
C GLY A 32 4.52 9.08 -3.85
N PRO A 33 3.29 8.99 -4.38
CA PRO A 33 2.40 7.86 -4.14
C PRO A 33 2.95 6.52 -4.65
N GLU A 34 3.66 6.52 -5.78
CA GLU A 34 4.29 5.31 -6.33
C GLU A 34 5.37 4.75 -5.40
N GLY A 35 6.14 5.62 -4.72
CA GLY A 35 7.08 5.15 -3.69
C GLY A 35 6.38 4.40 -2.54
N ILE A 36 5.21 4.87 -2.10
CA ILE A 36 4.43 4.22 -1.04
C ILE A 36 3.87 2.89 -1.53
N ASN A 37 3.32 2.86 -2.74
CA ASN A 37 2.77 1.66 -3.36
C ASN A 37 3.85 0.57 -3.55
N PHE A 38 5.08 0.95 -3.93
CA PHE A 38 6.19 0.01 -4.05
C PHE A 38 6.60 -0.66 -2.72
N PHE A 39 6.66 0.12 -1.63
CA PHE A 39 7.06 -0.41 -0.32
C PHE A 39 5.93 -1.01 0.50
N THR A 40 4.69 -0.95 0.01
CA THR A 40 3.52 -1.46 0.73
C THR A 40 2.73 -2.46 -0.11
N ARG A 41 1.77 -3.12 0.51
CA ARG A 41 0.81 -3.98 -0.19
C ARG A 41 -0.59 -3.68 0.31
N GLY A 42 -1.55 -3.57 -0.61
CA GLY A 42 -2.95 -3.49 -0.25
C GLY A 42 -3.39 -4.75 0.47
N LYS A 43 -4.09 -4.59 1.60
CA LYS A 43 -4.78 -5.68 2.29
C LYS A 43 -6.25 -5.33 2.43
N VAL A 44 -7.12 -6.20 1.95
CA VAL A 44 -8.57 -6.08 2.14
C VAL A 44 -8.98 -7.02 3.28
N VAL A 45 -9.68 -6.50 4.28
CA VAL A 45 -10.15 -7.27 5.45
C VAL A 45 -11.67 -7.18 5.51
N THR A 46 -12.33 -8.33 5.48
CA THR A 46 -13.76 -8.46 5.73
C THR A 46 -13.95 -9.12 7.08
N SER A 47 -14.69 -8.48 7.98
CA SER A 47 -15.00 -9.03 9.31
C SER A 47 -16.50 -9.17 9.51
N ARG A 48 -16.90 -10.21 10.26
CA ARG A 48 -18.26 -10.43 10.73
C ARG A 48 -18.22 -10.69 12.22
N TRP A 49 -19.05 -9.98 12.96
CA TRP A 49 -19.24 -10.18 14.39
C TRP A 49 -20.60 -10.86 14.61
N PRO A 50 -20.65 -12.14 15.03
CA PRO A 50 -21.91 -12.84 15.29
C PRO A 50 -22.63 -12.25 16.53
N ASP A 51 -23.96 -12.43 16.61
CA ASP A 51 -24.74 -12.00 17.78
C ASP A 51 -24.18 -12.66 19.05
N PRO A 52 -23.78 -11.86 20.07
CA PRO A 52 -23.26 -12.38 21.34
C PRO A 52 -24.19 -13.41 22.01
N ARG A 53 -25.52 -13.29 21.85
CA ARG A 53 -26.50 -14.22 22.45
C ARG A 53 -26.40 -15.64 21.91
N THR A 54 -25.90 -15.79 20.68
CA THR A 54 -25.62 -17.09 20.06
C THR A 54 -24.21 -17.60 20.33
N SER A 55 -23.36 -16.82 20.99
CA SER A 55 -21.96 -17.19 21.24
C SER A 55 -21.78 -17.87 22.59
N SER A 56 -21.23 -19.10 22.58
CA SER A 56 -20.75 -19.76 23.80
C SER A 56 -19.36 -19.24 24.13
N VAL A 57 -19.15 -18.71 25.33
CA VAL A 57 -17.84 -18.26 25.79
C VAL A 57 -16.94 -19.47 26.04
N ASN A 58 -16.01 -19.74 25.12
CA ASN A 58 -14.92 -20.69 25.32
C ASN A 58 -13.60 -19.92 25.38
N LEU A 59 -13.01 -19.84 26.58
CA LEU A 59 -11.78 -19.10 26.85
C LEU A 59 -10.52 -19.97 26.68
N GLY A 60 -10.66 -21.21 26.20
CA GLY A 60 -9.55 -22.13 25.96
C GLY A 60 -8.89 -22.67 27.23
N PHE A 61 -9.50 -22.53 28.41
CA PHE A 61 -8.97 -23.11 29.64
C PHE A 61 -9.05 -24.65 29.60
N PRO A 62 -8.02 -25.37 30.10
CA PRO A 62 -8.08 -26.82 30.24
C PRO A 62 -9.26 -27.24 31.11
N GLN A 63 -10.07 -28.19 30.63
CA GLN A 63 -11.16 -28.79 31.39
C GLN A 63 -10.72 -30.18 31.85
N ASN A 64 -10.75 -30.45 33.16
CA ASN A 64 -10.59 -31.81 33.66
C ASN A 64 -11.86 -32.60 33.30
N ARG A 65 -11.65 -33.72 32.61
CA ARG A 65 -12.68 -34.72 32.32
C ARG A 65 -12.63 -35.83 33.35
#